data_AF-A0A2V2VVM6-F1
#
_entry.id   AF-A0A2V2VVM6-F1
#
_cell.length_a   1.000
_cell.length_b   1.000
_cell.length_c   1.000
_cell.angle_alpha   90.00
_cell.angle_beta   90.00
_cell.angle_gamma   90.00
#
_symmetry.space_group_name_H-M   'P 1'
#
loop_
_entity.id
_entity.type
_entity.pdbx_description
1 polymer ?
#
loop_
_entity_poly.entity_id
_entity_poly.type
_entity_poly.pdbx_seq_one_letter_code
_entity_poly.pdbx_strand_id
1 'polypeptide(L)'
;MFAKKRSTVHEVRGHTARRGGGGVTRNDIGCGIVGCSLCASAVCGERGPCVVPTSLIIIPDTNVVLHNMNALEDAQIQNIVFLSTVVSEVQNRNKGIYARLQRLLGEERKQCYVFSNDRHEQTHCMVEREETPNDYNDRCIRVAARWYGRHVSLAFPASPPSVALISHDKLLRQAFVTATEEVATPNLSCVTLREFVEKAISTQSDLLEKIQYEQPAGMKESSKVGALFQQHVAGGALLMGINNGTYLRGKLRVSETNCFFGEIRGQWEGHNFSRVLLPGRSNLNRAIHGDIVAVELLPVSSWRGPKDAKPLDENATEAAAVAGGYMPVGRVVGITSMERRPFCGSIDVEELTRLTASEGKISGAVSVLFQPKDNRIPRIRISTRDLEYLKDKRLSVVIDDWPEYNSFPVGHYVEVLGTIGDKDTEAKVILLENDVPHYDFSEAVYDCLPKGQWSVSKDELERRLDLRDLCVVSVDPLGCRDIDDALHCRVVNENHLEVGVHIADVTHFLHENTAMDEEAAKRSTSVYLVDRRINMLPQLLTENLCSIVSNEDRYAFSILWEFDEEYNVVRDYFGKNGDSLPCGTLLW
;
A
#
# COMPACT_ATOMS: atom_id res chain seq x y z
N MET A 1 -52.72 -17.46 34.90
CA MET A 1 -52.89 -17.34 33.43
C MET A 1 -51.84 -16.37 32.90
N PHE A 2 -51.37 -16.62 31.67
CA PHE A 2 -50.29 -15.96 30.92
C PHE A 2 -48.87 -16.49 31.14
N ALA A 3 -48.54 -17.47 30.29
CA ALA A 3 -47.20 -17.89 29.93
C ALA A 3 -46.46 -16.77 29.17
N LYS A 4 -45.18 -16.55 29.47
CA LYS A 4 -44.23 -15.83 28.62
C LYS A 4 -43.12 -16.79 28.17
N LYS A 5 -42.96 -16.87 26.85
CA LYS A 5 -41.92 -17.62 26.13
C LYS A 5 -40.54 -17.20 26.63
N ARG A 6 -39.75 -18.19 27.08
CA ARG A 6 -38.29 -18.07 27.25
C ARG A 6 -37.66 -18.13 25.86
N SER A 7 -36.90 -17.11 25.47
CA SER A 7 -35.89 -17.24 24.42
C SER A 7 -34.73 -18.09 24.95
N THR A 8 -34.27 -18.99 24.11
CA THR A 8 -33.44 -20.15 24.43
C THR A 8 -32.01 -19.76 24.78
N VAL A 9 -31.69 -19.74 26.07
CA VAL A 9 -30.33 -19.93 26.60
C VAL A 9 -30.18 -21.44 26.81
N HIS A 10 -29.30 -22.10 26.05
CA HIS A 10 -29.07 -23.53 26.21
C HIS A 10 -27.98 -23.82 27.25
N GLU A 11 -28.29 -24.82 28.09
CA GLU A 11 -27.48 -25.38 29.16
C GLU A 11 -26.18 -26.05 28.67
N VAL A 12 -25.18 -25.96 29.53
CA VAL A 12 -23.91 -26.71 29.51
C VAL A 12 -24.17 -28.21 29.53
N ARG A 13 -23.63 -28.95 28.55
CA ARG A 13 -23.43 -30.41 28.65
C ARG A 13 -21.99 -30.79 28.29
N GLY A 14 -21.41 -31.55 29.21
CA GLY A 14 -20.05 -32.07 29.14
C GLY A 14 -19.82 -33.09 28.02
N HIS A 15 -18.53 -33.23 27.73
CA HIS A 15 -17.83 -34.23 26.92
C HIS A 15 -18.71 -35.16 26.06
N THR A 16 -18.84 -34.84 24.77
CA THR A 16 -18.66 -35.75 23.62
C THR A 16 -18.99 -35.01 22.33
N ALA A 17 -18.01 -34.89 21.43
CA ALA A 17 -18.14 -34.20 20.16
C ALA A 17 -19.00 -35.01 19.17
N ARG A 18 -20.00 -34.37 18.55
CA ARG A 18 -20.61 -34.84 17.29
C ARG A 18 -20.31 -33.83 16.18
N ARG A 19 -19.74 -34.33 15.09
CA ARG A 19 -19.44 -33.59 13.86
C ARG A 19 -20.72 -33.19 13.13
N GLY A 20 -20.92 -31.90 12.96
CA GLY A 20 -21.88 -31.30 12.03
C GLY A 20 -21.63 -29.80 11.93
N GLY A 21 -20.97 -29.36 10.86
CA GLY A 21 -20.98 -28.03 10.23
C GLY A 21 -20.90 -26.71 11.03
N GLY A 22 -20.95 -26.70 12.36
CA GLY A 22 -20.86 -25.51 13.20
C GLY A 22 -19.42 -25.31 13.68
N GLY A 23 -18.90 -24.09 13.54
CA GLY A 23 -17.61 -23.72 14.12
C GLY A 23 -17.60 -24.03 15.63
N VAL A 24 -16.49 -24.56 16.13
CA VAL A 24 -16.34 -24.83 17.57
C VAL A 24 -16.21 -23.48 18.28
N THR A 25 -17.23 -23.09 19.04
CA THR A 25 -17.18 -21.91 19.90
C THR A 25 -16.41 -22.22 21.19
N ARG A 26 -15.82 -21.17 21.77
CA ARG A 26 -14.94 -21.21 22.93
C ARG A 26 -15.39 -20.18 23.97
N ASN A 27 -15.28 -20.54 25.25
CA ASN A 27 -15.61 -19.67 26.37
C ASN A 27 -14.38 -19.17 27.13
N ASP A 28 -13.18 -19.56 26.68
CA ASP A 28 -11.89 -19.23 27.26
C ASP A 28 -11.16 -18.13 26.48
N ILE A 29 -11.84 -17.36 25.63
CA ILE A 29 -11.22 -16.27 24.86
C ILE A 29 -11.26 -14.97 25.68
N GLY A 30 -10.08 -14.41 25.97
CA GLY A 30 -9.94 -13.20 26.78
C GLY A 30 -10.27 -11.91 26.04
N CYS A 31 -10.76 -10.89 26.77
CA CYS A 31 -11.10 -9.58 26.22
C CYS A 31 -9.89 -8.68 25.89
N GLY A 32 -8.68 -9.08 26.32
CA GLY A 32 -7.44 -8.32 26.07
C GLY A 32 -7.24 -7.08 26.94
N ILE A 33 -8.13 -6.83 27.90
CA ILE A 33 -8.07 -5.66 28.81
C ILE A 33 -7.26 -6.01 30.05
N VAL A 34 -6.29 -5.16 30.37
CA VAL A 34 -5.44 -5.30 31.55
C VAL A 34 -6.28 -5.18 32.82
N GLY A 35 -6.16 -6.16 33.72
CA GLY A 35 -6.87 -6.16 35.00
C GLY A 35 -8.35 -6.59 34.93
N CYS A 36 -8.80 -7.22 33.84
CA CYS A 36 -10.17 -7.74 33.76
C CYS A 36 -10.41 -8.88 34.76
N SER A 37 -11.33 -8.65 35.71
CA SER A 37 -11.71 -9.61 36.75
C SER A 37 -12.45 -10.84 36.21
N LEU A 38 -13.12 -10.71 35.06
CA LEU A 38 -13.91 -11.77 34.43
C LEU A 38 -13.10 -12.68 33.49
N CYS A 39 -11.93 -12.21 33.02
CA CYS A 39 -11.07 -12.92 32.07
C CYS A 39 -9.76 -13.43 32.67
N ALA A 40 -9.64 -13.46 34.01
CA ALA A 40 -8.38 -13.83 34.68
C ALA A 40 -7.85 -15.24 34.33
N SER A 41 -8.74 -16.16 33.91
CA SER A 41 -8.39 -17.52 33.47
C SER A 41 -8.54 -17.74 31.96
N ALA A 42 -8.85 -16.67 31.20
CA ALA A 42 -9.07 -16.76 29.76
C ALA A 42 -7.73 -16.70 28.99
N VAL A 43 -7.65 -17.47 27.92
CA VAL A 43 -6.57 -17.44 26.94
C VAL A 43 -6.64 -16.12 26.17
N CYS A 44 -5.62 -15.29 26.34
CA CYS A 44 -5.36 -14.13 25.49
C CYS A 44 -4.45 -14.55 24.33
N GLY A 45 -4.44 -13.79 23.23
CA GLY A 45 -3.51 -14.02 22.11
C GLY A 45 -2.03 -13.96 22.53
N GLU A 46 -1.11 -14.18 21.58
CA GLU A 46 0.34 -14.34 21.83
C GLU A 46 0.98 -13.23 22.68
N ARG A 47 0.44 -12.01 22.66
CA ARG A 47 0.94 -10.84 23.40
C ARG A 47 0.29 -10.61 24.78
N GLY A 48 -0.69 -11.42 25.18
CA GLY A 48 -1.45 -11.19 26.42
C GLY A 48 -2.34 -9.93 26.36
N PRO A 49 -2.91 -9.49 27.49
CA PRO A 49 -3.76 -8.29 27.54
C PRO A 49 -2.93 -7.01 27.49
N CYS A 50 -3.26 -6.10 26.56
CA CYS A 50 -2.54 -4.83 26.34
C CYS A 50 -3.45 -3.59 26.32
N VAL A 51 -4.78 -3.78 26.33
CA VAL A 51 -5.77 -2.69 26.29
C VAL A 51 -5.94 -2.11 27.70
N VAL A 52 -5.81 -0.79 27.83
CA VAL A 52 -5.84 -0.08 29.12
C VAL A 52 -7.27 0.37 29.44
N PRO A 53 -7.83 0.01 30.61
CA PRO A 53 -9.23 0.30 30.96
C PRO A 53 -9.51 1.78 31.28
N THR A 54 -8.49 2.57 31.64
CA THR A 54 -8.67 4.00 31.95
C THR A 54 -8.84 4.88 30.72
N SER A 55 -8.53 4.34 29.54
CA SER A 55 -8.60 5.04 28.25
C SER A 55 -9.82 4.56 27.46
N LEU A 56 -10.33 5.40 26.56
CA LEU A 56 -11.40 5.03 25.63
C LEU A 56 -10.96 3.85 24.75
N ILE A 57 -11.79 2.81 24.65
CA ILE A 57 -11.52 1.62 23.83
C ILE A 57 -12.16 1.80 22.46
N ILE A 58 -11.39 1.58 21.40
CA ILE A 58 -11.82 1.79 20.01
C ILE A 58 -12.06 0.45 19.33
N ILE A 59 -13.22 0.25 18.71
CA ILE A 59 -13.51 -0.91 17.87
C ILE A 59 -13.81 -0.39 16.46
N PRO A 60 -12.86 -0.45 15.50
CA PRO A 60 -13.10 -0.02 14.14
C PRO A 60 -13.84 -1.09 13.31
N ASP A 61 -14.70 -0.64 12.41
CA ASP A 61 -15.28 -1.50 11.36
C ASP A 61 -14.28 -1.78 10.22
N THR A 62 -14.65 -2.64 9.27
CA THR A 62 -13.79 -2.99 8.12
C THR A 62 -13.44 -1.77 7.26
N ASN A 63 -14.40 -0.90 6.97
CA ASN A 63 -14.19 0.22 6.06
C ASN A 63 -13.26 1.29 6.66
N VAL A 64 -13.33 1.53 7.97
CA VAL A 64 -12.41 2.39 8.71
C VAL A 64 -10.99 1.86 8.60
N VAL A 65 -10.79 0.54 8.74
CA VAL A 65 -9.45 -0.05 8.59
C VAL A 65 -8.94 0.03 7.15
N LEU A 66 -9.81 -0.21 6.17
CA LEU A 66 -9.44 -0.19 4.75
C LEU A 66 -9.10 1.23 4.25
N HIS A 67 -9.85 2.24 4.68
CA HIS A 67 -9.77 3.57 4.10
C HIS A 67 -9.08 4.60 4.99
N ASN A 68 -8.93 4.32 6.29
CA ASN A 68 -8.33 5.26 7.25
C ASN A 68 -7.16 4.65 8.03
N MET A 69 -6.45 3.68 7.43
CA MET A 69 -5.26 3.08 8.05
C MET A 69 -4.22 4.13 8.46
N ASN A 70 -4.01 5.18 7.65
CA ASN A 70 -3.10 6.28 7.99
C ASN A 70 -3.47 6.98 9.30
N ALA A 71 -4.77 7.24 9.51
CA ALA A 71 -5.25 7.84 10.75
C ALA A 71 -5.12 6.86 11.93
N LEU A 72 -5.38 5.57 11.71
CA LEU A 72 -5.19 4.53 12.74
C LEU A 72 -3.72 4.33 13.13
N GLU A 73 -2.77 4.55 12.22
CA GLU A 73 -1.33 4.50 12.48
C GLU A 73 -0.84 5.73 13.28
N ASP A 74 -1.56 6.85 13.27
CA ASP A 74 -1.16 8.08 13.99
C ASP A 74 -0.99 7.83 15.50
N ALA A 75 0.14 8.26 16.07
CA ALA A 75 0.54 7.97 17.45
C ALA A 75 -0.48 8.41 18.52
N GLN A 76 -1.37 9.35 18.18
CA GLN A 76 -2.42 9.85 19.06
C GLN A 76 -3.59 8.86 19.20
N ILE A 77 -3.81 7.97 18.23
CA ILE A 77 -4.83 6.92 18.31
C ILE A 77 -4.21 5.65 18.91
N GLN A 78 -4.72 5.25 20.07
CA GLN A 78 -4.26 4.09 20.84
C GLN A 78 -5.47 3.28 21.34
N ASN A 79 -5.20 2.15 22.01
CA ASN A 79 -6.21 1.36 22.72
C ASN A 79 -7.28 0.76 21.79
N ILE A 80 -6.82 0.10 20.73
CA ILE A 80 -7.65 -0.38 19.62
C ILE A 80 -7.90 -1.89 19.75
N VAL A 81 -9.16 -2.31 19.68
CA VAL A 81 -9.57 -3.70 19.62
C VAL A 81 -10.05 -4.04 18.21
N PHE A 82 -9.25 -4.81 17.48
CA PHE A 82 -9.62 -5.33 16.18
C PHE A 82 -10.38 -6.65 16.33
N LEU A 83 -11.48 -6.80 15.60
CA LEU A 83 -12.26 -8.03 15.58
C LEU A 83 -11.69 -9.00 14.53
N SER A 84 -11.62 -10.29 14.84
CA SER A 84 -11.15 -11.34 13.91
C SER A 84 -11.90 -11.34 12.57
N THR A 85 -13.20 -11.02 12.58
CA THR A 85 -14.00 -10.87 11.36
C THR A 85 -13.51 -9.70 10.50
N VAL A 86 -13.17 -8.57 11.11
CA VAL A 86 -12.61 -7.39 10.43
C VAL A 86 -11.22 -7.69 9.88
N VAL A 87 -10.34 -8.32 10.68
CA VAL A 87 -8.98 -8.70 10.26
C VAL A 87 -9.02 -9.64 9.05
N SER A 88 -9.89 -10.65 9.08
CA SER A 88 -10.05 -11.62 7.99
C SER A 88 -10.59 -10.97 6.72
N GLU A 89 -11.56 -10.04 6.85
CA GLU A 89 -12.10 -9.31 5.70
C GLU A 89 -11.05 -8.39 5.08
N VAL A 90 -10.26 -7.67 5.88
CA VAL A 90 -9.15 -6.83 5.41
C VAL A 90 -8.10 -7.68 4.68
N GLN A 91 -7.75 -8.85 5.21
CA GLN A 91 -6.82 -9.78 4.55
C GLN A 91 -7.30 -10.19 3.16
N ASN A 92 -8.60 -10.49 3.03
CA ASN A 92 -9.19 -10.92 1.77
C ASN A 92 -9.37 -9.76 0.77
N ARG A 93 -9.64 -8.55 1.24
CA ARG A 93 -9.90 -7.38 0.38
C ARG A 93 -8.63 -6.63 -0.04
N ASN A 94 -7.64 -6.51 0.85
CA ASN A 94 -6.42 -5.75 0.58
C ASN A 94 -5.21 -6.29 1.38
N LYS A 95 -4.36 -7.09 0.72
CA LYS A 95 -3.15 -7.66 1.32
C LYS A 95 -2.14 -6.59 1.82
N GLY A 96 -2.07 -5.44 1.15
CA GLY A 96 -1.18 -4.34 1.54
C GLY A 96 -1.61 -3.68 2.84
N ILE A 97 -2.91 -3.38 2.98
CA ILE A 97 -3.47 -2.86 4.24
C ILE A 97 -3.40 -3.93 5.34
N TYR A 98 -3.57 -5.21 5.02
CA TYR A 98 -3.37 -6.29 5.98
C TYR A 98 -1.93 -6.35 6.52
N ALA A 99 -0.91 -6.22 5.66
CA ALA A 99 0.47 -6.16 6.09
C ALA A 99 0.76 -4.96 7.02
N ARG A 100 0.15 -3.79 6.71
CA ARG A 100 0.20 -2.61 7.59
C ARG A 100 -0.50 -2.85 8.92
N LEU A 101 -1.67 -3.49 8.91
CA LEU A 101 -2.39 -3.88 10.11
C LEU A 101 -1.57 -4.84 10.99
N GLN A 102 -0.88 -5.82 10.40
CA GLN A 102 0.02 -6.71 11.15
C GLN A 102 1.17 -5.94 11.80
N ARG A 103 1.74 -4.94 11.10
CA ARG A 103 2.76 -4.06 11.69
C ARG A 103 2.21 -3.25 12.86
N LEU A 104 0.99 -2.69 12.72
CA LEU A 104 0.30 -1.93 13.76
C LEU A 104 0.02 -2.78 15.01
N LEU A 105 -0.42 -4.03 14.82
CA LEU A 105 -0.57 -5.02 15.90
C LEU A 105 0.77 -5.35 16.58
N GLY A 106 1.87 -5.19 15.82
CA GLY A 106 3.24 -5.34 16.26
C GLY A 106 3.75 -4.23 17.19
N GLU A 107 3.11 -3.06 17.19
CA GLU A 107 3.57 -1.89 17.94
C GLU A 107 3.02 -1.85 19.37
N GLU A 108 3.89 -2.03 20.38
CA GLU A 108 3.48 -2.06 21.80
C GLU A 108 2.81 -0.75 22.26
N ARG A 109 3.28 0.40 21.75
CA ARG A 109 2.75 1.73 22.12
C ARG A 109 1.30 1.93 21.70
N LYS A 110 0.82 1.21 20.67
CA LYS A 110 -0.52 1.38 20.12
C LYS A 110 -1.58 0.63 20.92
N GLN A 111 -1.16 -0.32 21.77
CA GLN A 111 -2.07 -1.10 22.63
C GLN A 111 -3.17 -1.79 21.81
N CYS A 112 -2.79 -2.39 20.69
CA CYS A 112 -3.73 -3.05 19.80
C CYS A 112 -3.94 -4.53 20.18
N TYR A 113 -5.19 -4.96 20.26
CA TYR A 113 -5.56 -6.34 20.57
C TYR A 113 -6.49 -6.93 19.51
N VAL A 114 -6.32 -8.21 19.18
CA VAL A 114 -7.23 -8.94 18.28
C VAL A 114 -8.17 -9.82 19.10
N PHE A 115 -9.45 -9.51 19.06
CA PHE A 115 -10.49 -10.30 19.70
C PHE A 115 -11.13 -11.28 18.71
N SER A 116 -11.08 -12.57 19.05
CA SER A 116 -11.62 -13.66 18.24
C SER A 116 -13.14 -13.80 18.39
N ASN A 117 -13.88 -12.79 17.91
CA ASN A 117 -15.34 -12.74 17.96
C ASN A 117 -16.02 -13.85 17.14
N ASP A 118 -15.37 -14.36 16.10
CA ASP A 118 -15.86 -15.47 15.28
C ASP A 118 -15.85 -16.82 16.01
N ARG A 119 -15.11 -16.95 17.12
CA ARG A 119 -14.96 -18.18 17.90
C ARG A 119 -15.43 -18.06 19.34
N HIS A 120 -15.78 -16.88 19.80
CA HIS A 120 -16.18 -16.64 21.19
C HIS A 120 -17.68 -16.93 21.40
N GLU A 121 -18.01 -17.74 22.40
CA GLU A 121 -19.35 -18.30 22.64
C GLU A 121 -20.48 -17.25 22.66
N GLN A 122 -20.23 -16.07 23.23
CA GLN A 122 -21.26 -15.04 23.38
C GLN A 122 -21.29 -14.02 22.25
N THR A 123 -20.34 -14.06 21.32
CA THR A 123 -20.22 -13.08 20.21
C THR A 123 -20.25 -13.71 18.83
N HIS A 124 -20.09 -15.03 18.75
CA HIS A 124 -20.24 -15.79 17.52
C HIS A 124 -21.66 -15.65 16.96
N CYS A 125 -21.74 -15.26 15.69
CA CYS A 125 -23.00 -15.13 14.95
C CYS A 125 -23.12 -16.29 13.97
N MET A 126 -24.29 -16.94 13.93
CA MET A 126 -24.61 -17.87 12.85
C MET A 126 -25.11 -17.10 11.64
N VAL A 127 -24.82 -17.63 10.44
CA VAL A 127 -25.32 -17.04 9.19
C VAL A 127 -26.84 -17.23 9.10
N GLU A 128 -27.56 -16.13 8.94
CA GLU A 128 -29.02 -16.09 8.78
C GLU A 128 -29.42 -16.38 7.32
N ARG A 129 -30.66 -16.84 7.11
CA ARG A 129 -31.16 -17.09 5.74
C ARG A 129 -31.40 -15.74 5.07
N GLU A 130 -30.86 -15.58 3.86
CA GLU A 130 -31.03 -14.40 2.99
C GLU A 130 -30.22 -13.14 3.38
N GLU A 131 -29.24 -13.23 4.29
CA GLU A 131 -28.34 -12.10 4.58
C GLU A 131 -27.14 -12.03 3.62
N THR A 132 -26.69 -10.82 3.29
CA THR A 132 -25.47 -10.64 2.49
C THR A 132 -24.21 -10.81 3.37
N PRO A 133 -23.04 -11.12 2.79
CA PRO A 133 -21.79 -11.18 3.56
C PRO A 133 -21.46 -9.89 4.32
N ASN A 134 -21.82 -8.73 3.75
CA ASN A 134 -21.63 -7.43 4.40
C ASN A 134 -22.56 -7.29 5.62
N ASP A 135 -23.84 -7.63 5.46
CA ASP A 135 -24.81 -7.58 6.56
C ASP A 135 -24.43 -8.52 7.72
N TYR A 136 -23.91 -9.71 7.39
CA TYR A 136 -23.36 -10.66 8.35
C TYR A 136 -22.19 -10.06 9.13
N ASN A 137 -21.21 -9.47 8.44
CA ASN A 137 -20.04 -8.86 9.08
C ASN A 137 -20.44 -7.69 9.99
N ASP A 138 -21.30 -6.79 9.50
CA ASP A 138 -21.80 -5.66 10.27
C ASP A 138 -22.56 -6.13 11.53
N ARG A 139 -23.34 -7.21 11.42
CA ARG A 139 -24.02 -7.83 12.56
C ARG A 139 -23.03 -8.40 13.57
N CYS A 140 -22.01 -9.12 13.12
CA CYS A 140 -20.92 -9.63 13.97
C CYS A 140 -20.22 -8.51 14.74
N ILE A 141 -19.92 -7.39 14.07
CA ILE A 141 -19.27 -6.21 14.67
C ILE A 141 -20.18 -5.60 15.74
N ARG A 142 -21.47 -5.39 15.46
CA ARG A 142 -22.44 -4.84 16.43
C ARG A 142 -22.58 -5.74 17.66
N VAL A 143 -22.66 -7.05 17.48
CA VAL A 143 -22.77 -8.01 18.59
C VAL A 143 -21.51 -7.98 19.47
N ALA A 144 -20.32 -7.99 18.86
CA ALA A 144 -19.06 -7.90 19.61
C ALA A 144 -18.92 -6.57 20.36
N ALA A 145 -19.28 -5.43 19.75
CA ALA A 145 -19.22 -4.13 20.39
C ALA A 145 -20.17 -4.03 21.60
N ARG A 146 -21.39 -4.56 21.50
CA ARG A 146 -22.34 -4.64 22.62
C ARG A 146 -21.83 -5.53 23.74
N TRP A 147 -21.22 -6.66 23.38
CA TRP A 147 -20.59 -7.54 24.35
C TRP A 147 -19.48 -6.81 25.11
N TYR A 148 -18.58 -6.10 24.42
CA TYR A 148 -17.54 -5.31 25.07
C TYR A 148 -18.14 -4.27 26.02
N GLY A 149 -19.14 -3.49 25.59
CA GLY A 149 -19.79 -2.49 26.45
C GLY A 149 -20.36 -3.08 27.75
N ARG A 150 -21.03 -4.24 27.66
CA ARG A 150 -21.54 -4.97 28.84
C ARG A 150 -20.43 -5.58 29.69
N HIS A 151 -19.47 -6.23 29.03
CA HIS A 151 -18.39 -6.95 29.68
C HIS A 151 -17.54 -6.02 30.54
N VAL A 152 -17.15 -4.85 30.02
CA VAL A 152 -16.34 -3.89 30.77
C VAL A 152 -17.13 -3.23 31.90
N SER A 153 -18.44 -3.05 31.74
CA SER A 153 -19.31 -2.55 32.82
C SER A 153 -19.37 -3.53 34.00
N LEU A 154 -19.36 -4.84 33.72
CA LEU A 154 -19.36 -5.88 34.74
C LEU A 154 -17.97 -6.11 35.34
N ALA A 155 -16.92 -6.05 34.53
CA ALA A 155 -15.54 -6.29 34.96
C ALA A 155 -14.97 -5.14 35.80
N PHE A 156 -15.41 -3.91 35.54
CA PHE A 156 -14.92 -2.68 36.19
C PHE A 156 -16.09 -1.84 36.78
N PRO A 157 -16.77 -2.32 37.84
CA PRO A 157 -17.98 -1.69 38.36
C PRO A 157 -17.75 -0.29 38.97
N ALA A 158 -16.53 0.02 39.41
CA ALA A 158 -16.21 1.32 40.01
C ALA A 158 -16.02 2.44 38.97
N SER A 159 -15.49 2.11 37.80
CA SER A 159 -15.25 3.05 36.70
C SER A 159 -15.26 2.27 35.39
N PRO A 160 -16.43 2.11 34.75
CA PRO A 160 -16.55 1.31 33.54
C PRO A 160 -15.86 2.02 32.36
N PRO A 161 -14.93 1.35 31.65
CA PRO A 161 -14.32 1.89 30.45
C PRO A 161 -15.37 2.28 29.40
N SER A 162 -15.15 3.43 28.76
CA SER A 162 -15.91 3.83 27.59
C SER A 162 -15.46 3.03 26.36
N VAL A 163 -16.41 2.62 25.53
CA VAL A 163 -16.19 1.87 24.28
C VAL A 163 -16.82 2.65 23.13
N ALA A 164 -16.08 2.85 22.05
CA ALA A 164 -16.55 3.50 20.83
C ALA A 164 -16.42 2.56 19.63
N LEU A 165 -17.55 2.22 19.02
CA LEU A 165 -17.62 1.56 17.72
C LEU A 165 -17.44 2.62 16.63
N ILE A 166 -16.35 2.56 15.88
CA ILE A 166 -16.05 3.51 14.82
C ILE A 166 -16.53 2.94 13.49
N SER A 167 -17.47 3.62 12.86
CA SER A 167 -18.02 3.21 11.57
C SER A 167 -18.44 4.41 10.72
N HIS A 168 -18.09 4.36 9.43
CA HIS A 168 -18.57 5.32 8.43
C HIS A 168 -19.88 4.87 7.77
N ASP A 169 -20.28 3.60 7.96
CA ASP A 169 -21.51 3.07 7.38
C ASP A 169 -22.75 3.62 8.11
N LYS A 170 -23.62 4.32 7.36
CA LYS A 170 -24.85 4.91 7.88
C LYS A 170 -25.86 3.83 8.30
N LEU A 171 -25.95 2.73 7.57
CA LEU A 171 -26.86 1.62 7.88
C LEU A 171 -26.41 0.92 9.16
N LEU A 172 -25.11 0.69 9.32
CA LEU A 172 -24.57 0.12 10.56
C LEU A 172 -24.88 1.02 11.75
N ARG A 173 -24.60 2.33 11.65
CA ARG A 173 -24.89 3.30 12.72
C ARG A 173 -26.38 3.38 13.05
N GLN A 174 -27.25 3.42 12.04
CA GLN A 174 -28.70 3.40 12.26
C GLN A 174 -29.14 2.10 12.94
N ALA A 175 -28.71 0.93 12.44
CA ALA A 175 -29.03 -0.36 13.04
C ALA A 175 -28.48 -0.50 14.47
N PHE A 176 -27.36 0.16 14.77
CA PHE A 176 -26.80 0.21 16.11
C PHE A 176 -27.72 0.93 17.10
N VAL A 177 -28.29 2.07 16.69
CA VAL A 177 -29.21 2.90 17.48
C VAL A 177 -30.62 2.29 17.55
N THR A 178 -31.10 1.68 16.46
CA THR A 178 -32.50 1.24 16.33
C THR A 178 -32.77 -0.12 16.99
N ALA A 179 -31.74 -0.92 17.26
CA ALA A 179 -31.88 -2.18 17.99
C ALA A 179 -32.07 -1.93 19.50
N THR A 180 -33.25 -1.42 19.86
CA THR A 180 -33.67 -0.99 21.20
C THR A 180 -34.35 -2.06 22.05
N GLU A 181 -34.24 -3.35 21.69
CA GLU A 181 -34.83 -4.43 22.50
C GLU A 181 -33.94 -4.93 23.65
N GLU A 182 -32.74 -4.38 23.83
CA GLU A 182 -31.82 -4.79 24.90
C GLU A 182 -31.26 -3.61 25.72
N VAL A 183 -30.97 -3.89 27.00
CA VAL A 183 -30.48 -2.96 28.04
C VAL A 183 -29.49 -1.94 27.49
N ALA A 184 -29.82 -0.65 27.61
CA ALA A 184 -28.95 0.45 27.22
C ALA A 184 -27.61 0.35 27.98
N THR A 185 -26.51 0.26 27.23
CA THR A 185 -25.14 0.28 27.75
C THR A 185 -24.62 1.72 27.70
N PRO A 186 -24.61 2.48 28.81
CA PRO A 186 -24.30 3.91 28.81
C PRO A 186 -22.85 4.23 28.43
N ASN A 187 -21.95 3.25 28.57
CA ASN A 187 -20.52 3.38 28.25
C ASN A 187 -20.19 2.99 26.80
N LEU A 188 -21.18 2.72 25.94
CA LEU A 188 -20.97 2.32 24.55
C LEU A 188 -21.58 3.35 23.60
N SER A 189 -20.78 3.80 22.62
CA SER A 189 -21.22 4.74 21.58
C SER A 189 -20.83 4.24 20.19
N CYS A 190 -21.53 4.72 19.17
CA CYS A 190 -21.16 4.48 17.77
C CYS A 190 -21.06 5.81 17.03
N VAL A 191 -19.88 6.11 16.49
CA VAL A 191 -19.51 7.42 15.94
C VAL A 191 -18.67 7.24 14.68
N THR A 192 -18.53 8.29 13.85
CA THR A 192 -17.52 8.27 12.77
C THR A 192 -16.13 8.46 13.33
N LEU A 193 -15.10 8.14 12.54
CA LEU A 193 -13.72 8.41 12.95
C LEU A 193 -13.50 9.91 13.16
N ARG A 194 -14.13 10.74 12.32
CA ARG A 194 -14.10 12.20 12.43
C ARG A 194 -14.70 12.70 13.75
N GLU A 195 -15.92 12.27 14.07
CA GLU A 195 -16.60 12.63 15.33
C GLU A 195 -15.82 12.14 16.55
N PHE A 196 -15.16 10.97 16.44
CA PHE A 196 -14.27 10.45 17.47
C PHE A 196 -13.06 11.38 17.67
N VAL A 197 -12.35 11.72 16.60
CA VAL A 197 -11.17 12.61 16.70
C VAL A 197 -11.56 13.99 17.23
N GLU A 198 -12.68 14.57 16.80
CA GLU A 198 -13.15 15.88 17.27
C GLU A 198 -13.50 15.90 18.78
N LYS A 199 -13.97 14.77 19.34
CA LYS A 199 -14.37 14.67 20.74
C LYS A 199 -13.25 14.21 21.66
N ALA A 200 -12.41 13.30 21.20
CA ALA A 200 -11.40 12.63 22.02
C ALA A 200 -10.01 13.28 21.93
N ILE A 201 -9.70 13.95 20.82
CA ILE A 201 -8.38 14.54 20.53
C ILE A 201 -8.61 16.05 20.31
N SER A 202 -7.73 16.89 20.88
CA SER A 202 -7.92 18.34 20.83
C SER A 202 -8.06 18.86 19.39
N THR A 203 -8.92 19.87 19.20
CA THR A 203 -9.27 20.48 17.91
C THR A 203 -8.12 21.18 17.15
N GLN A 204 -6.90 21.15 17.70
CA GLN A 204 -5.69 21.74 17.11
C GLN A 204 -4.81 20.73 16.38
N SER A 205 -5.29 19.50 16.15
CA SER A 205 -4.52 18.43 15.48
C SER A 205 -4.79 18.37 13.97
N ASP A 206 -3.74 18.09 13.20
CA ASP A 206 -3.75 17.78 11.76
C ASP A 206 -4.43 16.43 11.45
N LEU A 207 -4.72 15.63 12.48
CA LEU A 207 -5.31 14.31 12.39
C LEU A 207 -6.67 14.30 11.68
N LEU A 208 -7.49 15.36 11.83
CA LEU A 208 -8.77 15.48 11.11
C LEU A 208 -8.60 15.57 9.60
N GLU A 209 -7.43 16.00 9.15
CA GLU A 209 -7.09 16.19 7.75
C GLU A 209 -6.46 14.91 7.14
N LYS A 210 -6.04 13.96 8.00
CA LYS A 210 -5.60 12.59 7.62
C LYS A 210 -6.76 11.58 7.48
N ILE A 211 -7.99 11.99 7.80
CA ILE A 211 -9.19 11.17 7.62
C ILE A 211 -9.73 11.40 6.22
N GLN A 212 -10.23 10.32 5.59
CA GLN A 212 -10.87 10.37 4.28
C GLN A 212 -11.91 11.48 4.21
N TYR A 213 -11.92 12.24 3.11
CA TYR A 213 -12.82 13.37 2.94
C TYR A 213 -14.29 12.92 2.92
N GLU A 214 -15.03 13.26 3.98
CA GLU A 214 -16.50 13.23 4.00
C GLU A 214 -17.03 14.61 3.59
N GLN A 215 -17.83 14.67 2.51
CA GLN A 215 -18.48 15.92 2.07
C GLN A 215 -19.25 16.58 3.23
N PRO A 216 -18.85 17.80 3.67
CA PRO A 216 -19.66 18.58 4.58
C PRO A 216 -20.98 18.96 3.91
N ALA A 217 -22.07 19.00 4.68
CA ALA A 217 -23.37 19.49 4.21
C ALA A 217 -23.24 20.98 3.82
N GLY A 218 -23.01 21.25 2.54
CA GLY A 218 -22.83 22.61 2.00
C GLY A 218 -21.82 22.74 0.85
N MET A 219 -20.90 21.78 0.68
CA MET A 219 -19.87 21.81 -0.37
C MET A 219 -20.29 21.07 -1.67
N LYS A 220 -21.52 21.26 -2.13
CA LYS A 220 -21.89 20.83 -3.49
C LYS A 220 -21.42 21.92 -4.46
N GLU A 221 -20.57 21.59 -5.43
CA GLU A 221 -20.58 22.35 -6.69
C GLU A 221 -22.06 22.44 -7.12
N SER A 222 -22.52 23.65 -7.41
CA SER A 222 -23.93 23.98 -7.64
C SER A 222 -24.65 22.86 -8.40
N SER A 223 -25.58 22.19 -7.73
CA SER A 223 -26.46 21.14 -8.29
C SER A 223 -27.34 21.63 -9.46
N LYS A 224 -27.18 22.89 -9.89
CA LYS A 224 -27.78 23.46 -11.09
C LYS A 224 -27.02 23.12 -12.38
N VAL A 225 -25.79 22.62 -12.30
CA VAL A 225 -25.01 22.16 -13.46
C VAL A 225 -25.19 20.64 -13.56
N GLY A 226 -25.64 20.13 -14.71
CA GLY A 226 -25.80 18.68 -14.93
C GLY A 226 -24.49 17.90 -14.70
N ALA A 227 -24.61 16.57 -14.54
CA ALA A 227 -23.44 15.70 -14.33
C ALA A 227 -22.36 15.93 -15.40
N LEU A 228 -21.12 16.20 -14.99
CA LEU A 228 -19.99 16.42 -15.90
C LEU A 228 -19.48 15.11 -16.51
N PHE A 229 -19.65 14.01 -15.80
CA PHE A 229 -19.18 12.70 -16.19
C PHE A 229 -20.33 11.72 -16.30
N GLN A 230 -20.18 10.74 -17.21
CA GLN A 230 -21.13 9.65 -17.35
C GLN A 230 -20.96 8.66 -16.19
N GLN A 231 -22.08 8.16 -15.68
CA GLN A 231 -22.06 7.09 -14.68
C GLN A 231 -21.35 5.85 -15.24
N HIS A 232 -20.52 5.21 -14.41
CA HIS A 232 -19.84 3.97 -14.83
C HIS A 232 -20.84 2.82 -14.94
N VAL A 233 -20.62 1.94 -15.91
CA VAL A 233 -21.43 0.73 -16.08
C VAL A 233 -21.22 -0.19 -14.88
N ALA A 234 -22.30 -0.78 -14.37
CA ALA A 234 -22.24 -1.69 -13.23
C ALA A 234 -21.33 -2.90 -13.52
N GLY A 235 -20.58 -3.34 -12.49
CA GLY A 235 -19.49 -4.33 -12.66
C GLY A 235 -19.88 -5.61 -13.41
N GLY A 236 -21.08 -6.17 -13.16
CA GLY A 236 -21.55 -7.36 -13.88
C GLY A 236 -21.73 -7.14 -15.38
N ALA A 237 -22.38 -6.04 -15.76
CA ALA A 237 -22.55 -5.67 -17.17
C ALA A 237 -21.22 -5.26 -17.83
N LEU A 238 -20.33 -4.62 -17.07
CA LEU A 238 -19.00 -4.24 -17.53
C LEU A 238 -18.18 -5.48 -17.90
N LEU A 239 -18.15 -6.49 -17.04
CA LEU A 239 -17.44 -7.75 -17.28
C LEU A 239 -18.00 -8.53 -18.46
N MET A 240 -19.33 -8.61 -18.60
CA MET A 240 -19.95 -9.21 -19.78
C MET A 240 -19.57 -8.46 -21.06
N GLY A 241 -19.55 -7.12 -21.02
CA GLY A 241 -19.15 -6.28 -22.14
C GLY A 241 -17.67 -6.40 -22.51
N ILE A 242 -16.80 -6.71 -21.56
CA ILE A 242 -15.40 -7.03 -21.83
C ILE A 242 -15.31 -8.42 -22.50
N ASN A 243 -15.98 -9.42 -21.91
CA ASN A 243 -15.91 -10.81 -22.39
C ASN A 243 -16.51 -11.01 -23.78
N ASN A 244 -17.56 -10.26 -24.13
CA ASN A 244 -18.19 -10.32 -25.45
C ASN A 244 -17.50 -9.41 -26.49
N GLY A 245 -16.44 -8.68 -26.10
CA GLY A 245 -15.68 -7.78 -26.97
C GLY A 245 -16.31 -6.41 -27.25
N THR A 246 -17.41 -6.04 -26.56
CA THR A 246 -18.03 -4.72 -26.68
C THR A 246 -17.14 -3.61 -26.10
N TYR A 247 -16.42 -3.93 -25.02
CA TYR A 247 -15.47 -3.02 -24.38
C TYR A 247 -14.04 -3.55 -24.48
N LEU A 248 -13.11 -2.65 -24.77
CA LEU A 248 -11.68 -2.92 -24.77
C LEU A 248 -11.12 -2.67 -23.37
N ARG A 249 -10.48 -3.68 -22.78
CA ARG A 249 -9.80 -3.52 -21.50
C ARG A 249 -8.33 -3.18 -21.70
N GLY A 250 -7.79 -2.21 -20.96
CA GLY A 250 -6.38 -1.85 -21.05
C GLY A 250 -5.89 -0.91 -19.97
N LYS A 251 -4.56 -0.83 -19.81
CA LYS A 251 -3.90 0.10 -18.89
C LYS A 251 -3.85 1.51 -19.49
N LEU A 252 -4.42 2.48 -18.78
CA LEU A 252 -4.51 3.88 -19.19
C LEU A 252 -3.15 4.59 -19.07
N ARG A 253 -2.69 5.16 -20.18
CA ARG A 253 -1.48 5.99 -20.26
C ARG A 253 -1.88 7.42 -20.54
N VAL A 254 -1.66 8.32 -19.61
CA VAL A 254 -2.01 9.74 -19.75
C VAL A 254 -0.78 10.52 -20.20
N SER A 255 -0.97 11.56 -21.00
CA SER A 255 0.09 12.43 -21.50
C SER A 255 0.73 13.23 -20.36
N GLU A 256 2.07 13.32 -20.37
CA GLU A 256 2.84 14.12 -19.42
C GLU A 256 2.58 15.63 -19.53
N THR A 257 2.09 16.09 -20.68
CA THR A 257 1.77 17.51 -20.93
C THR A 257 0.30 17.84 -20.73
N ASN A 258 -0.57 16.83 -20.68
CA ASN A 258 -2.02 17.04 -20.58
C ASN A 258 -2.68 15.86 -19.85
N CYS A 259 -3.03 16.08 -18.58
CA CYS A 259 -3.71 15.10 -17.74
C CYS A 259 -5.12 14.71 -18.24
N PHE A 260 -5.66 15.43 -19.23
CA PHE A 260 -6.94 15.14 -19.87
C PHE A 260 -6.80 14.58 -21.28
N PHE A 261 -5.63 14.03 -21.61
CA PHE A 261 -5.43 13.27 -22.83
C PHE A 261 -4.72 11.97 -22.49
N GLY A 262 -5.39 10.84 -22.75
CA GLY A 262 -4.80 9.52 -22.54
C GLY A 262 -4.96 8.58 -23.72
N GLU A 263 -4.39 7.40 -23.57
CA GLU A 263 -4.45 6.32 -24.53
C GLU A 263 -4.39 4.96 -23.85
N ILE A 264 -4.94 3.96 -24.53
CA ILE A 264 -4.63 2.55 -24.30
C ILE A 264 -3.90 2.02 -25.55
N ARG A 265 -2.84 1.22 -25.36
CA ARG A 265 -2.09 0.63 -26.48
C ARG A 265 -1.57 -0.76 -26.16
N GLY A 266 -1.39 -1.56 -27.20
CA GLY A 266 -0.77 -2.88 -27.15
C GLY A 266 -1.77 -4.01 -26.91
N GLN A 267 -1.28 -5.08 -26.31
CA GLN A 267 -2.08 -6.25 -25.98
C GLN A 267 -2.31 -6.30 -24.47
N TRP A 268 -3.57 -6.50 -24.06
CA TRP A 268 -3.94 -6.67 -22.65
C TRP A 268 -4.96 -7.79 -22.51
N GLU A 269 -4.59 -8.86 -21.82
CA GLU A 269 -5.48 -9.99 -21.47
C GLU A 269 -6.36 -10.50 -22.64
N GLY A 270 -5.77 -10.69 -23.82
CA GLY A 270 -6.48 -11.19 -25.00
C GLY A 270 -7.12 -10.13 -25.91
N HIS A 271 -7.17 -8.86 -25.48
CA HIS A 271 -7.55 -7.74 -26.34
C HIS A 271 -6.31 -7.20 -27.05
N ASN A 272 -6.38 -7.04 -28.37
CA ASN A 272 -5.30 -6.46 -29.18
C ASN A 272 -5.81 -5.19 -29.86
N PHE A 273 -5.20 -4.05 -29.52
CA PHE A 273 -5.47 -2.77 -30.16
C PHE A 273 -4.15 -2.03 -30.34
N SER A 274 -3.88 -1.54 -31.56
CA SER A 274 -2.64 -0.83 -31.86
C SER A 274 -2.50 0.42 -30.97
N ARG A 275 -3.56 1.24 -30.92
CA ARG A 275 -3.68 2.42 -30.09
C ARG A 275 -5.12 2.94 -30.12
N VAL A 276 -5.68 3.32 -28.97
CA VAL A 276 -6.97 4.00 -28.88
C VAL A 276 -6.79 5.27 -28.05
N LEU A 277 -7.21 6.41 -28.59
CA LEU A 277 -7.07 7.72 -27.97
C LEU A 277 -8.29 8.04 -27.09
N LEU A 278 -8.05 8.69 -25.97
CA LEU A 278 -9.05 9.11 -24.99
C LEU A 278 -8.90 10.62 -24.73
N PRO A 279 -9.40 11.47 -25.65
CA PRO A 279 -9.24 12.91 -25.54
C PRO A 279 -10.32 13.54 -24.66
N GLY A 280 -9.90 14.40 -23.74
CA GLY A 280 -10.79 15.21 -22.92
C GLY A 280 -11.25 14.53 -21.63
N ARG A 281 -11.71 15.36 -20.69
CA ARG A 281 -12.16 14.94 -19.36
C ARG A 281 -13.30 13.93 -19.43
N SER A 282 -14.28 14.19 -20.28
CA SER A 282 -15.48 13.35 -20.42
C SER A 282 -15.14 11.93 -20.92
N ASN A 283 -14.19 11.80 -21.86
CA ASN A 283 -13.80 10.50 -22.40
C ASN A 283 -12.87 9.72 -21.47
N LEU A 284 -12.04 10.39 -20.67
CA LEU A 284 -11.27 9.72 -19.60
C LEU A 284 -12.16 9.27 -18.45
N ASN A 285 -13.32 9.92 -18.28
CA ASN A 285 -14.37 9.54 -17.35
C ASN A 285 -13.86 9.12 -15.95
N ARG A 286 -13.18 10.07 -15.28
CA ARG A 286 -12.67 9.94 -13.91
C ARG A 286 -11.57 8.88 -13.71
N ALA A 287 -11.00 8.34 -14.80
CA ALA A 287 -9.81 7.51 -14.74
C ALA A 287 -8.53 8.36 -14.71
N ILE A 288 -7.49 7.84 -14.06
CA ILE A 288 -6.17 8.48 -13.93
C ILE A 288 -5.08 7.61 -14.55
N HIS A 289 -3.87 8.17 -14.67
CA HIS A 289 -2.73 7.41 -15.17
C HIS A 289 -2.50 6.12 -14.38
N GLY A 290 -2.33 5.00 -15.10
CA GLY A 290 -2.06 3.70 -14.50
C GLY A 290 -3.30 2.82 -14.28
N ASP A 291 -4.50 3.40 -14.23
CA ASP A 291 -5.74 2.65 -14.05
C ASP A 291 -5.96 1.61 -15.15
N ILE A 292 -6.57 0.47 -14.80
CA ILE A 292 -7.05 -0.51 -15.79
C ILE A 292 -8.51 -0.19 -16.12
N VAL A 293 -8.72 0.30 -17.34
CA VAL A 293 -10.01 0.84 -17.80
C VAL A 293 -10.68 -0.07 -18.81
N ALA A 294 -12.00 0.01 -18.87
CA ALA A 294 -12.82 -0.53 -19.95
C ALA A 294 -13.27 0.62 -20.85
N VAL A 295 -12.97 0.49 -22.14
CA VAL A 295 -13.15 1.54 -23.15
C VAL A 295 -14.15 1.09 -24.20
N GLU A 296 -15.13 1.94 -24.48
CA GLU A 296 -16.03 1.83 -25.62
C GLU A 296 -15.48 2.68 -26.76
N LEU A 297 -15.43 2.13 -27.97
CA LEU A 297 -15.05 2.90 -29.16
C LEU A 297 -16.17 3.87 -29.55
N LEU A 298 -15.79 5.10 -29.85
CA LEU A 298 -16.70 6.08 -30.41
C LEU A 298 -16.92 5.82 -31.92
N PRO A 299 -18.02 6.32 -32.50
CA PRO A 299 -18.26 6.22 -33.94
C PRO A 299 -17.06 6.70 -34.76
N VAL A 300 -16.87 6.09 -35.93
CA VAL A 300 -15.73 6.34 -36.84
C VAL A 300 -15.60 7.82 -37.22
N SER A 301 -16.71 8.55 -37.30
CA SER A 301 -16.74 10.01 -37.52
C SER A 301 -16.00 10.83 -36.45
N SER A 302 -15.81 10.26 -35.25
CA SER A 302 -15.10 10.90 -34.12
C SER A 302 -13.62 10.53 -34.06
N TRP A 303 -13.12 9.69 -34.96
CA TRP A 303 -11.72 9.24 -34.96
C TRP A 303 -10.77 10.37 -35.40
N ARG A 304 -9.55 10.36 -34.87
CA ARG A 304 -8.57 11.43 -35.13
C ARG A 304 -7.64 11.05 -36.26
N GLY A 305 -7.67 11.82 -37.34
CA GLY A 305 -6.77 11.67 -38.48
C GLY A 305 -5.40 12.32 -38.27
N PRO A 306 -4.48 12.10 -39.22
CA PRO A 306 -3.22 12.84 -39.31
C PRO A 306 -3.45 14.36 -39.38
N LYS A 307 -2.39 15.14 -39.16
CA LYS A 307 -2.44 16.61 -39.25
C LYS A 307 -3.02 17.02 -40.62
N ASP A 308 -4.01 17.91 -40.60
CA ASP A 308 -4.75 18.44 -41.77
C ASP A 308 -5.69 17.44 -42.49
N ALA A 309 -5.94 16.25 -41.92
CA ALA A 309 -6.92 15.30 -42.45
C ALA A 309 -8.36 15.82 -42.27
N LYS A 310 -9.22 15.58 -43.27
CA LYS A 310 -10.64 15.93 -43.19
C LYS A 310 -11.37 15.01 -42.19
N PRO A 311 -12.43 15.48 -41.52
CA PRO A 311 -13.30 14.60 -40.73
C PRO A 311 -13.84 13.44 -41.58
N LEU A 312 -13.98 12.26 -40.95
CA LEU A 312 -14.58 11.09 -41.61
C LEU A 312 -16.10 11.24 -41.69
N ASP A 313 -16.68 10.72 -42.77
CA ASP A 313 -18.12 10.61 -42.94
C ASP A 313 -18.71 9.57 -41.95
N GLU A 314 -19.98 9.71 -41.57
CA GLU A 314 -20.67 8.81 -40.65
C GLU A 314 -20.77 7.38 -41.20
N ASN A 315 -20.75 7.22 -42.52
CA ASN A 315 -20.81 5.91 -43.20
C ASN A 315 -19.42 5.26 -43.43
N ALA A 316 -18.33 5.89 -42.95
CA ALA A 316 -16.99 5.34 -43.14
C ALA A 316 -16.80 4.05 -42.31
N THR A 317 -16.28 3.00 -42.95
CA THR A 317 -15.95 1.74 -42.26
C THR A 317 -14.64 1.88 -41.46
N GLU A 318 -14.54 1.19 -40.32
CA GLU A 318 -13.34 1.16 -39.48
C GLU A 318 -12.07 0.78 -40.26
N ALA A 319 -12.14 -0.24 -41.13
CA ALA A 319 -11.01 -0.69 -41.92
C ALA A 319 -10.46 0.40 -42.86
N ALA A 320 -11.34 1.18 -43.50
CA ALA A 320 -10.96 2.30 -44.36
C ALA A 320 -10.35 3.46 -43.56
N ALA A 321 -10.88 3.73 -42.36
CA ALA A 321 -10.34 4.76 -41.47
C ALA A 321 -8.92 4.41 -41.01
N VAL A 322 -8.69 3.17 -40.55
CA VAL A 322 -7.35 2.70 -40.16
C VAL A 322 -6.38 2.75 -41.35
N ALA A 323 -6.81 2.31 -42.54
CA ALA A 323 -5.99 2.37 -43.75
C ALA A 323 -5.63 3.82 -44.15
N GLY A 324 -6.53 4.77 -43.90
CA GLY A 324 -6.30 6.21 -44.08
C GLY A 324 -5.43 6.86 -42.99
N GLY A 325 -4.92 6.09 -42.02
CA GLY A 325 -4.09 6.59 -40.93
C GLY A 325 -4.85 7.24 -39.79
N TYR A 326 -6.17 7.07 -39.69
CA TYR A 326 -6.96 7.56 -38.56
C TYR A 326 -6.79 6.66 -37.34
N MET A 327 -6.66 7.30 -36.17
CA MET A 327 -6.55 6.62 -34.89
C MET A 327 -7.92 6.50 -34.21
N PRO A 328 -8.29 5.29 -33.76
CA PRO A 328 -9.51 5.07 -32.99
C PRO A 328 -9.59 6.00 -31.77
N VAL A 329 -10.78 6.53 -31.53
CA VAL A 329 -11.09 7.32 -30.34
C VAL A 329 -12.12 6.56 -29.52
N GLY A 330 -11.90 6.48 -28.22
CA GLY A 330 -12.80 5.82 -27.29
C GLY A 330 -13.20 6.71 -26.11
N ARG A 331 -14.05 6.15 -25.27
CA ARG A 331 -14.39 6.68 -23.95
C ARG A 331 -14.34 5.59 -22.89
N VAL A 332 -13.93 5.94 -21.68
CA VAL A 332 -13.94 5.05 -20.52
C VAL A 332 -15.38 4.91 -20.02
N VAL A 333 -15.85 3.67 -19.96
CA VAL A 333 -17.19 3.32 -19.44
C VAL A 333 -17.14 2.76 -18.03
N GLY A 334 -15.97 2.33 -17.57
CA GLY A 334 -15.74 1.83 -16.22
C GLY A 334 -14.26 1.61 -15.93
N ILE A 335 -13.93 1.56 -14.64
CA ILE A 335 -12.58 1.29 -14.14
C ILE A 335 -12.59 -0.07 -13.46
N THR A 336 -11.79 -1.01 -13.96
CA THR A 336 -11.73 -2.39 -13.44
C THR A 336 -10.74 -2.55 -12.30
N SER A 337 -9.66 -1.77 -12.31
CA SER A 337 -8.68 -1.69 -11.24
C SER A 337 -8.16 -0.26 -11.17
N MET A 338 -8.21 0.32 -9.97
CA MET A 338 -7.77 1.69 -9.70
C MET A 338 -6.38 1.67 -9.10
N GLU A 339 -5.48 2.47 -9.66
CA GLU A 339 -4.12 2.65 -9.14
C GLU A 339 -4.12 3.77 -8.10
N ARG A 340 -4.68 3.49 -6.92
CA ARG A 340 -4.71 4.46 -5.82
C ARG A 340 -3.40 4.39 -5.04
N ARG A 341 -2.57 5.43 -5.19
CA ARG A 341 -1.38 5.66 -4.38
C ARG A 341 -1.38 7.08 -3.80
N PRO A 342 -0.57 7.36 -2.78
CA PRO A 342 -0.28 8.73 -2.39
C PRO A 342 0.48 9.46 -3.51
N PHE A 343 0.08 10.70 -3.77
CA PHE A 343 0.71 11.61 -4.73
C PHE A 343 1.39 12.74 -3.99
N CYS A 344 2.64 13.01 -4.32
CA CYS A 344 3.42 14.10 -3.77
C CYS A 344 3.20 15.39 -4.57
N GLY A 345 3.15 16.52 -3.89
CA GLY A 345 2.83 17.79 -4.53
C GLY A 345 2.81 18.95 -3.55
N SER A 346 2.13 20.03 -3.93
CA SER A 346 1.93 21.21 -3.08
C SER A 346 0.57 21.83 -3.36
N ILE A 347 0.14 22.77 -2.51
CA ILE A 347 -1.07 23.54 -2.78
C ILE A 347 -0.85 24.39 -4.04
N ASP A 348 -1.89 24.49 -4.88
CA ASP A 348 -1.91 25.23 -6.13
C ASP A 348 -1.69 26.74 -5.87
N VAL A 349 -0.71 27.32 -6.55
CA VAL A 349 -0.28 28.71 -6.34
C VAL A 349 -1.34 29.71 -6.79
N GLU A 350 -2.08 29.41 -7.86
CA GLU A 350 -3.15 30.29 -8.33
C GLU A 350 -4.29 30.33 -7.30
N GLU A 351 -4.64 29.17 -6.75
CA GLU A 351 -5.68 29.05 -5.71
C GLU A 351 -5.27 29.78 -4.43
N LEU A 352 -4.02 29.62 -3.98
CA LEU A 352 -3.46 30.39 -2.87
C LEU A 352 -3.56 31.89 -3.11
N THR A 353 -3.17 32.35 -4.30
CA THR A 353 -3.21 33.77 -4.67
C THR A 353 -4.65 34.30 -4.60
N ARG A 354 -5.64 33.57 -5.15
CA ARG A 354 -7.05 33.96 -5.10
C ARG A 354 -7.57 34.08 -3.67
N LEU A 355 -7.22 33.13 -2.80
CA LEU A 355 -7.66 33.11 -1.40
C LEU A 355 -6.99 34.22 -0.58
N THR A 356 -5.71 34.51 -0.83
CA THR A 356 -5.02 35.63 -0.16
C THR A 356 -5.50 37.00 -0.61
N ALA A 357 -6.03 37.12 -1.83
CA ALA A 357 -6.59 38.38 -2.35
C ALA A 357 -7.98 38.70 -1.77
N SER A 358 -8.71 37.69 -1.27
CA SER A 358 -9.96 37.93 -0.53
C SER A 358 -9.64 38.28 0.93
N GLU A 359 -9.77 39.57 1.31
CA GLU A 359 -9.51 40.10 2.65
C GLU A 359 -10.52 39.67 3.73
N GLY A 360 -10.86 38.38 3.80
CA GLY A 360 -11.65 37.78 4.89
C GLY A 360 -10.76 36.92 5.77
N LYS A 361 -10.83 37.08 7.10
CA LYS A 361 -10.29 36.06 8.02
C LYS A 361 -11.00 34.74 7.70
N ILE A 362 -10.26 33.80 7.11
CA ILE A 362 -10.80 32.48 6.83
C ILE A 362 -10.89 31.74 8.17
N SER A 363 -12.11 31.63 8.72
CA SER A 363 -12.38 30.86 9.92
C SER A 363 -12.96 29.49 9.54
N GLY A 364 -12.28 28.41 9.93
CA GLY A 364 -12.71 27.04 9.68
C GLY A 364 -11.99 26.37 8.51
N ALA A 365 -12.50 25.20 8.11
CA ALA A 365 -11.89 24.39 7.05
C ALA A 365 -12.11 25.02 5.67
N VAL A 366 -11.02 25.19 4.93
CA VAL A 366 -10.97 25.73 3.58
C VAL A 366 -10.85 24.58 2.59
N SER A 367 -11.50 24.69 1.44
CA SER A 367 -11.27 23.79 0.31
C SER A 367 -10.24 24.42 -0.61
N VAL A 368 -9.15 23.71 -0.89
CA VAL A 368 -8.08 24.17 -1.78
C VAL A 368 -7.75 23.10 -2.82
N LEU A 369 -7.10 23.53 -3.92
CA LEU A 369 -6.57 22.60 -4.91
C LEU A 369 -5.13 22.25 -4.58
N PHE A 370 -4.84 20.96 -4.58
CA PHE A 370 -3.53 20.38 -4.54
C PHE A 370 -3.05 20.09 -5.96
N GLN A 371 -1.83 20.47 -6.28
CA GLN A 371 -1.15 20.21 -7.53
C GLN A 371 -0.13 19.07 -7.33
N PRO A 372 -0.41 17.87 -7.86
CA PRO A 372 0.56 16.77 -7.89
C PRO A 372 1.81 17.15 -8.70
N LYS A 373 2.95 16.55 -8.35
CA LYS A 373 4.20 16.64 -9.13
C LYS A 373 4.10 15.89 -10.44
N ASP A 374 3.39 14.77 -10.46
CA ASP A 374 3.09 14.06 -11.69
C ASP A 374 2.01 14.82 -12.48
N ASN A 375 2.42 15.50 -13.55
CA ASN A 375 1.54 16.28 -14.42
C ASN A 375 0.48 15.44 -15.15
N ARG A 376 0.59 14.10 -15.12
CA ARG A 376 -0.42 13.18 -15.66
C ARG A 376 -1.64 13.07 -14.74
N ILE A 377 -1.52 13.49 -13.48
CA ILE A 377 -2.58 13.43 -12.49
C ILE A 377 -3.27 14.81 -12.42
N PRO A 378 -4.62 14.87 -12.47
CA PRO A 378 -5.33 16.13 -12.32
C PRO A 378 -5.15 16.69 -10.90
N ARG A 379 -5.35 18.00 -10.76
CA ARG A 379 -5.42 18.66 -9.45
C ARG A 379 -6.46 17.98 -8.56
N ILE A 380 -6.17 17.88 -7.27
CA ILE A 380 -7.01 17.19 -6.29
C ILE A 380 -7.58 18.23 -5.33
N ARG A 381 -8.86 18.16 -5.03
CA ARG A 381 -9.50 19.02 -4.04
C ARG A 381 -9.29 18.43 -2.65
N ILE A 382 -8.65 19.18 -1.77
CA ILE A 382 -8.43 18.82 -0.36
C ILE A 382 -9.05 19.87 0.56
N SER A 383 -9.36 19.49 1.79
CA SER A 383 -9.86 20.42 2.81
C SER A 383 -8.86 20.51 3.97
N THR A 384 -8.51 21.73 4.37
CA THR A 384 -7.55 21.99 5.44
C THR A 384 -8.00 23.17 6.31
N ARG A 385 -7.72 23.12 7.62
CA ARG A 385 -7.92 24.23 8.56
C ARG A 385 -6.65 25.07 8.73
N ASP A 386 -5.49 24.56 8.33
CA ASP A 386 -4.19 25.22 8.48
C ASP A 386 -3.50 25.50 7.13
N LEU A 387 -4.18 26.29 6.30
CA LEU A 387 -3.65 26.71 5.00
C LEU A 387 -2.32 27.48 5.13
N GLU A 388 -2.15 28.23 6.22
CA GLU A 388 -0.98 29.08 6.43
C GLU A 388 0.27 28.24 6.71
N TYR A 389 0.15 27.13 7.43
CA TYR A 389 1.24 26.18 7.62
C TYR A 389 1.55 25.36 6.37
N LEU A 390 0.52 24.96 5.60
CA LEU A 390 0.71 24.03 4.47
C LEU A 390 1.14 24.72 3.16
N LYS A 391 0.99 26.03 3.03
CA LYS A 391 1.22 26.76 1.76
C LYS A 391 2.64 26.63 1.20
N ASP A 392 3.65 26.47 2.06
CA ASP A 392 5.07 26.37 1.69
C ASP A 392 5.60 24.93 1.79
N LYS A 393 4.72 23.95 1.93
CA LYS A 393 5.09 22.55 2.18
C LYS A 393 4.83 21.64 0.98
N ARG A 394 5.65 20.60 0.90
CA ARG A 394 5.38 19.40 0.10
C ARG A 394 4.46 18.49 0.91
N LEU A 395 3.38 18.04 0.27
CA LEU A 395 2.37 17.18 0.87
C LEU A 395 2.28 15.88 0.09
N SER A 396 1.92 14.81 0.79
CA SER A 396 1.48 13.54 0.22
C SER A 396 -0.05 13.45 0.32
N VAL A 397 -0.74 13.29 -0.81
CA VAL A 397 -2.22 13.33 -0.90
C VAL A 397 -2.76 12.07 -1.56
N VAL A 398 -3.81 11.50 -0.99
CA VAL A 398 -4.52 10.34 -1.56
C VAL A 398 -5.84 10.80 -2.15
N ILE A 399 -6.19 10.26 -3.33
CA ILE A 399 -7.52 10.44 -3.93
C ILE A 399 -8.50 9.50 -3.26
N ASP A 400 -9.56 10.08 -2.68
CA ASP A 400 -10.61 9.34 -1.99
C ASP A 400 -11.72 8.93 -2.94
N ASP A 401 -12.23 9.90 -3.70
CA ASP A 401 -13.35 9.70 -4.63
C ASP A 401 -13.30 10.74 -5.75
N TRP A 402 -14.02 10.46 -6.83
CA TRP A 402 -14.30 11.43 -7.87
C TRP A 402 -15.79 11.39 -8.21
N PRO A 403 -16.61 12.24 -7.59
CA PRO A 403 -18.02 12.33 -7.91
C PRO A 403 -18.27 12.82 -9.34
N GLU A 404 -19.35 12.38 -9.97
CA GLU A 404 -19.70 12.67 -11.37
C GLU A 404 -19.96 14.16 -11.69
N TYR A 405 -20.24 14.96 -10.66
CA TYR A 405 -20.49 16.39 -10.77
C TYR A 405 -19.28 17.25 -10.37
N ASN A 406 -18.19 16.64 -9.91
CA ASN A 406 -17.01 17.38 -9.48
C ASN A 406 -15.96 17.42 -10.60
N SER A 407 -15.54 18.61 -10.99
CA SER A 407 -14.48 18.76 -12.00
C SER A 407 -13.15 18.10 -11.61
N PHE A 408 -12.84 18.06 -10.31
CA PHE A 408 -11.60 17.50 -9.76
C PHE A 408 -11.91 16.38 -8.75
N PRO A 409 -11.05 15.36 -8.63
CA PRO A 409 -11.16 14.37 -7.57
C PRO A 409 -11.07 15.04 -6.19
N VAL A 410 -11.70 14.42 -5.20
CA VAL A 410 -11.57 14.80 -3.80
C VAL A 410 -10.58 13.88 -3.12
N GLY A 411 -9.82 14.42 -2.19
CA GLY A 411 -8.82 13.69 -1.44
C GLY A 411 -8.52 14.34 -0.10
N HIS A 412 -7.60 13.72 0.62
CA HIS A 412 -7.06 14.19 1.88
C HIS A 412 -5.54 14.06 1.86
N TYR A 413 -4.83 14.92 2.59
CA TYR A 413 -3.38 14.73 2.73
C TYR A 413 -3.09 13.74 3.86
N VAL A 414 -2.01 13.00 3.67
CA VAL A 414 -1.56 11.95 4.59
C VAL A 414 -0.41 12.46 5.44
N GLU A 415 0.52 13.17 4.82
CA GLU A 415 1.77 13.57 5.44
C GLU A 415 2.28 14.90 4.87
N VAL A 416 2.86 15.72 5.74
CA VAL A 416 3.69 16.87 5.36
C VAL A 416 5.12 16.35 5.19
N LEU A 417 5.62 16.36 3.96
CA LEU A 417 6.93 15.83 3.62
C LEU A 417 8.07 16.77 4.02
N GLY A 418 7.81 18.08 4.01
CA GLY A 418 8.80 19.12 4.36
C GLY A 418 8.57 20.42 3.59
N THR A 419 9.54 21.32 3.65
CA THR A 419 9.45 22.65 3.02
C THR A 419 9.81 22.59 1.54
N ILE A 420 9.10 23.33 0.69
CA ILE A 420 9.39 23.41 -0.73
C ILE A 420 10.80 23.99 -0.96
N GLY A 421 11.59 23.32 -1.81
CA GLY A 421 12.96 23.74 -2.12
C GLY A 421 14.02 23.27 -1.13
N ASP A 422 13.63 22.66 -0.01
CA ASP A 422 14.57 21.93 0.84
C ASP A 422 15.07 20.66 0.13
N LYS A 423 16.37 20.42 0.20
CA LYS A 423 17.05 19.37 -0.57
C LYS A 423 16.59 17.98 -0.15
N ASP A 424 16.51 17.71 1.15
CA ASP A 424 16.06 16.42 1.68
C ASP A 424 14.58 16.17 1.34
N THR A 425 13.77 17.21 1.43
CA THR A 425 12.34 17.17 1.08
C THR A 425 12.12 16.82 -0.40
N GLU A 426 12.80 17.51 -1.32
CA GLU A 426 12.64 17.24 -2.77
C GLU A 426 13.19 15.86 -3.16
N ALA A 427 14.27 15.41 -2.51
CA ALA A 427 14.78 14.05 -2.68
C ALA A 427 13.75 13.00 -2.23
N LYS A 428 13.12 13.18 -1.06
CA LYS A 428 12.05 12.30 -0.56
C LYS A 428 10.85 12.26 -1.52
N VAL A 429 10.45 13.41 -2.07
CA VAL A 429 9.38 13.50 -3.08
C VAL A 429 9.70 12.68 -4.33
N ILE A 430 10.93 12.78 -4.85
CA ILE A 430 11.38 11.99 -6.02
C ILE A 430 11.29 10.49 -5.71
N LEU A 431 11.78 10.06 -4.54
CA LEU A 431 11.76 8.66 -4.12
C LEU A 431 10.33 8.12 -4.00
N LEU A 432 9.42 8.88 -3.38
CA LEU A 432 8.01 8.50 -3.24
C LEU A 432 7.26 8.43 -4.58
N GLU A 433 7.48 9.39 -5.49
CA GLU A 433 6.80 9.39 -6.79
C GLU A 433 7.26 8.26 -7.72
N ASN A 434 8.47 7.75 -7.51
CA ASN A 434 9.03 6.62 -8.27
C ASN A 434 8.94 5.28 -7.52
N ASP A 435 8.18 5.23 -6.41
CA ASP A 435 7.98 4.04 -5.57
C ASP A 435 9.32 3.38 -5.14
N VAL A 436 10.32 4.20 -4.82
CA VAL A 436 11.63 3.74 -4.36
C VAL A 436 11.59 3.54 -2.83
N PRO A 437 11.75 2.30 -2.32
CA PRO A 437 11.82 2.06 -0.89
C PRO A 437 13.05 2.74 -0.29
N HIS A 438 12.83 3.69 0.61
CA HIS A 438 13.90 4.51 1.21
C HIS A 438 13.83 4.53 2.75
N TYR A 439 13.08 3.59 3.33
CA TYR A 439 13.06 3.33 4.76
C TYR A 439 14.29 2.50 5.17
N ASP A 440 14.62 2.54 6.47
CA ASP A 440 15.72 1.75 7.02
C ASP A 440 15.42 0.25 6.99
N PHE A 441 16.46 -0.57 6.86
CA PHE A 441 16.33 -2.02 6.93
C PHE A 441 15.78 -2.45 8.30
N SER A 442 14.94 -3.49 8.32
CA SER A 442 14.37 -4.02 9.55
C SER A 442 15.41 -4.80 10.38
N GLU A 443 15.15 -5.00 11.67
CA GLU A 443 16.00 -5.83 12.53
C GLU A 443 16.16 -7.26 11.96
N ALA A 444 15.10 -7.83 11.39
CA ALA A 444 15.16 -9.15 10.74
C ALA A 444 16.16 -9.22 9.58
N VAL A 445 16.34 -8.12 8.84
CA VAL A 445 17.38 -8.01 7.79
C VAL A 445 18.76 -7.93 8.44
N TYR A 446 18.93 -7.12 9.49
CA TYR A 446 20.20 -7.01 10.21
C TYR A 446 20.61 -8.31 10.92
N ASP A 447 19.65 -9.11 11.39
CA ASP A 447 19.90 -10.42 11.99
C ASP A 447 20.47 -11.46 11.01
N CYS A 448 20.29 -11.23 9.70
CA CYS A 448 20.89 -12.05 8.65
C CYS A 448 22.37 -11.73 8.42
N LEU A 449 22.88 -10.61 8.95
CA LEU A 449 24.27 -10.23 8.78
C LEU A 449 25.20 -11.07 9.65
N PRO A 450 26.45 -11.30 9.21
CA PRO A 450 27.45 -11.96 10.03
C PRO A 450 27.69 -11.16 11.33
N LYS A 451 27.72 -11.88 12.45
CA LYS A 451 27.87 -11.27 13.78
C LYS A 451 29.35 -11.15 14.16
N GLY A 452 29.74 -9.96 14.62
CA GLY A 452 31.11 -9.69 15.07
C GLY A 452 32.04 -9.25 13.93
N GLN A 453 33.35 -9.33 14.18
CA GLN A 453 34.36 -9.00 13.17
C GLN A 453 34.51 -10.17 12.21
N TRP A 454 34.28 -9.91 10.91
CA TRP A 454 34.41 -10.91 9.86
C TRP A 454 35.87 -11.12 9.48
N SER A 455 36.23 -12.36 9.20
CA SER A 455 37.49 -12.75 8.56
C SER A 455 37.26 -14.02 7.74
N VAL A 456 38.18 -14.26 6.80
CA VAL A 456 38.16 -15.47 5.98
C VAL A 456 38.26 -16.71 6.87
N SER A 457 37.31 -17.63 6.72
CA SER A 457 37.28 -18.86 7.51
C SER A 457 38.23 -19.91 6.90
N LYS A 458 38.73 -20.81 7.75
CA LYS A 458 39.60 -21.91 7.29
C LYS A 458 38.87 -22.85 6.34
N ASP A 459 37.59 -23.11 6.59
CA ASP A 459 36.77 -23.99 5.75
C ASP A 459 36.57 -23.42 4.34
N GLU A 460 36.42 -22.09 4.22
CA GLU A 460 36.31 -21.42 2.92
C GLU A 460 37.66 -21.38 2.18
N LEU A 461 38.78 -21.21 2.90
CA LEU A 461 40.13 -21.31 2.32
C LEU A 461 40.40 -22.67 1.66
N GLU A 462 39.87 -23.76 2.24
CA GLU A 462 40.05 -25.11 1.69
C GLU A 462 39.14 -25.39 0.48
N ARG A 463 38.00 -24.71 0.38
CA ARG A 463 37.03 -24.89 -0.71
C ARG A 463 37.28 -23.97 -1.91
N ARG A 464 37.78 -22.76 -1.68
CA ARG A 464 37.91 -21.72 -2.71
C ARG A 464 39.23 -21.83 -3.46
N LEU A 465 39.21 -21.39 -4.72
CA LEU A 465 40.44 -21.18 -5.47
C LEU A 465 41.13 -19.91 -4.94
N ASP A 466 42.34 -20.08 -4.40
CA ASP A 466 43.15 -18.97 -3.89
C ASP A 466 43.85 -18.27 -5.05
N LEU A 467 43.53 -16.98 -5.27
CA LEU A 467 44.08 -16.12 -6.31
C LEU A 467 44.76 -14.87 -5.71
N ARG A 468 45.04 -14.87 -4.40
CA ARG A 468 45.64 -13.72 -3.68
C ARG A 468 47.06 -13.39 -4.13
N ASP A 469 47.72 -14.28 -4.86
CA ASP A 469 49.04 -14.06 -5.44
C ASP A 469 49.00 -13.23 -6.74
N LEU A 470 47.80 -13.03 -7.32
CA LEU A 470 47.62 -12.29 -8.56
C LEU A 470 47.59 -10.78 -8.33
N CYS A 471 48.09 -10.03 -9.31
CA CYS A 471 47.93 -8.58 -9.34
C CYS A 471 46.53 -8.24 -9.88
N VAL A 472 45.59 -8.08 -8.96
CA VAL A 472 44.19 -7.74 -9.24
C VAL A 472 43.99 -6.23 -9.02
N VAL A 473 43.26 -5.59 -9.91
CA VAL A 473 42.94 -4.14 -9.84
C VAL A 473 41.46 -3.90 -10.13
N SER A 474 40.85 -2.94 -9.43
CA SER A 474 39.53 -2.42 -9.78
C SER A 474 39.65 -1.07 -10.50
N VAL A 475 38.65 -0.73 -11.33
CA VAL A 475 38.62 0.54 -12.08
C VAL A 475 37.29 1.23 -11.83
N ASP A 476 37.26 2.08 -10.80
CA ASP A 476 36.04 2.70 -10.29
C ASP A 476 36.03 4.23 -10.39
N PRO A 477 34.85 4.87 -10.42
CA PRO A 477 34.72 6.31 -10.26
C PRO A 477 35.31 6.81 -8.92
N LEU A 478 35.76 8.08 -8.91
CA LEU A 478 36.25 8.72 -7.69
C LEU A 478 35.20 8.69 -6.57
N GLY A 479 35.55 8.09 -5.44
CA GLY A 479 34.68 7.99 -4.26
C GLY A 479 33.77 6.76 -4.22
N CYS A 480 33.89 5.83 -5.17
CA CYS A 480 33.24 4.52 -5.12
C CYS A 480 33.64 3.76 -3.83
N ARG A 481 32.67 3.07 -3.21
CA ARG A 481 32.87 2.26 -1.99
C ARG A 481 32.37 0.82 -2.14
N ASP A 482 31.50 0.61 -3.11
CA ASP A 482 30.85 -0.60 -3.54
C ASP A 482 31.58 -1.14 -4.78
N ILE A 483 32.76 -1.69 -4.56
CA ILE A 483 33.61 -2.25 -5.62
C ILE A 483 33.09 -3.65 -5.92
N ASP A 484 32.28 -3.76 -6.97
CA ASP A 484 31.63 -5.00 -7.38
C ASP A 484 32.52 -5.87 -8.26
N ASP A 485 33.44 -5.27 -9.01
CA ASP A 485 34.31 -5.97 -9.97
C ASP A 485 35.79 -5.59 -9.84
N ALA A 486 36.64 -6.59 -10.08
CA ALA A 486 38.07 -6.43 -10.20
C ALA A 486 38.61 -7.30 -11.34
N LEU A 487 39.74 -6.91 -11.91
CA LEU A 487 40.31 -7.53 -13.10
C LEU A 487 41.79 -7.85 -12.89
N HIS A 488 42.25 -8.90 -13.57
CA HIS A 488 43.69 -9.08 -13.81
C HIS A 488 43.95 -9.52 -15.25
N CYS A 489 45.19 -9.33 -15.69
CA CYS A 489 45.69 -9.85 -16.94
C CYS A 489 47.16 -10.28 -16.76
N ARG A 490 47.49 -11.52 -17.11
CA ARG A 490 48.87 -12.04 -17.06
C ARG A 490 49.21 -12.86 -18.29
N VAL A 491 50.49 -12.88 -18.63
CA VAL A 491 51.03 -13.76 -19.68
C VAL A 491 51.22 -15.15 -19.09
N VAL A 492 50.59 -16.17 -19.68
CA VAL A 492 50.72 -17.58 -19.24
C VAL A 492 51.90 -18.25 -19.95
N ASN A 493 52.04 -18.00 -21.25
CA ASN A 493 53.17 -18.41 -22.09
C ASN A 493 53.35 -17.40 -23.25
N GLU A 494 54.34 -17.60 -24.12
CA GLU A 494 54.68 -16.63 -25.20
C GLU A 494 53.49 -16.17 -26.05
N ASN A 495 52.46 -17.01 -26.18
CA ASN A 495 51.35 -16.80 -27.10
C ASN A 495 50.00 -16.66 -26.40
N HIS A 496 49.92 -16.93 -25.08
CA HIS A 496 48.66 -17.01 -24.35
C HIS A 496 48.58 -16.01 -23.20
N LEU A 497 47.42 -15.35 -23.09
CA LEU A 497 47.07 -14.41 -22.04
C LEU A 497 45.97 -14.99 -21.16
N GLU A 498 46.13 -14.94 -19.84
CA GLU A 498 45.05 -15.19 -18.89
C GLU A 498 44.45 -13.86 -18.45
N VAL A 499 43.12 -13.75 -18.59
CA VAL A 499 42.34 -12.61 -18.16
C VAL A 499 41.32 -13.10 -17.14
N GLY A 500 41.33 -12.51 -15.95
CA GLY A 500 40.33 -12.77 -14.93
C GLY A 500 39.40 -11.59 -14.73
N VAL A 501 38.11 -11.87 -14.67
CA VAL A 501 37.10 -10.96 -14.14
C VAL A 501 36.59 -11.55 -12.83
N HIS A 502 36.66 -10.77 -11.77
CA HIS A 502 36.31 -11.19 -10.43
C HIS A 502 35.18 -10.33 -9.89
N ILE A 503 34.05 -10.96 -9.56
CA ILE A 503 32.84 -10.28 -9.10
C ILE A 503 32.66 -10.52 -7.61
N ALA A 504 32.24 -9.53 -6.83
CA ALA A 504 31.96 -9.67 -5.41
C ALA A 504 31.03 -10.88 -5.13
N ASP A 505 31.42 -11.78 -4.21
CA ASP A 505 30.63 -12.98 -3.90
C ASP A 505 29.52 -12.67 -2.88
N VAL A 506 28.51 -11.94 -3.34
CA VAL A 506 27.32 -11.61 -2.52
C VAL A 506 26.56 -12.89 -2.13
N THR A 507 26.62 -13.95 -2.93
CA THR A 507 25.88 -15.20 -2.69
C THR A 507 26.35 -15.96 -1.45
N HIS A 508 27.58 -15.69 -0.99
CA HIS A 508 28.06 -16.20 0.29
C HIS A 508 27.31 -15.60 1.50
N PHE A 509 26.86 -14.35 1.40
CA PHE A 509 26.22 -13.63 2.50
C PHE A 509 24.69 -13.52 2.36
N LEU A 510 24.19 -13.49 1.13
CA LEU A 510 22.78 -13.40 0.81
C LEU A 510 22.24 -14.80 0.46
N HIS A 511 21.35 -15.32 1.30
CA HIS A 511 20.75 -16.64 1.12
C HIS A 511 19.27 -16.54 0.79
N GLU A 512 18.81 -17.43 -0.08
CA GLU A 512 17.42 -17.51 -0.54
C GLU A 512 16.45 -17.67 0.64
N ASN A 513 15.26 -17.06 0.52
CA ASN A 513 14.17 -17.15 1.51
C ASN A 513 14.52 -16.58 2.90
N THR A 514 15.51 -15.68 2.98
CA THR A 514 15.79 -14.89 4.18
C THR A 514 15.09 -13.53 4.12
N ALA A 515 14.92 -12.87 5.28
CA ALA A 515 14.36 -11.52 5.31
C ALA A 515 15.19 -10.52 4.48
N MET A 516 16.50 -10.73 4.41
CA MET A 516 17.41 -9.92 3.59
C MET A 516 17.19 -10.16 2.08
N ASP A 517 16.94 -11.40 1.66
CA ASP A 517 16.60 -11.76 0.27
C ASP A 517 15.25 -11.16 -0.15
N GLU A 518 14.22 -11.28 0.69
CA GLU A 518 12.91 -10.68 0.42
C GLU A 518 13.00 -9.15 0.26
N GLU A 519 13.74 -8.47 1.14
CA GLU A 519 13.92 -7.01 1.06
C GLU A 519 14.81 -6.60 -0.12
N ALA A 520 15.87 -7.36 -0.42
CA ALA A 520 16.72 -7.12 -1.58
C ALA A 520 15.94 -7.28 -2.89
N ALA A 521 15.12 -8.33 -3.01
CA ALA A 521 14.25 -8.55 -4.16
C ALA A 521 13.25 -7.39 -4.32
N LYS A 522 12.67 -6.92 -3.21
CA LYS A 522 11.73 -5.79 -3.20
C LYS A 522 12.38 -4.47 -3.64
N ARG A 523 13.62 -4.21 -3.23
CA ARG A 523 14.39 -3.02 -3.67
C ARG A 523 14.89 -3.17 -5.10
N SER A 524 15.20 -4.40 -5.51
CA SER A 524 15.71 -4.83 -6.82
C SER A 524 17.05 -4.25 -7.26
N THR A 525 17.34 -2.98 -6.97
CA THR A 525 18.57 -2.27 -7.33
C THR A 525 18.88 -1.18 -6.30
N SER A 526 20.15 -0.82 -6.18
CA SER A 526 20.53 0.43 -5.51
C SER A 526 20.14 1.62 -6.40
N VAL A 527 19.60 2.69 -5.79
CA VAL A 527 19.19 3.90 -6.51
C VAL A 527 20.14 5.04 -6.18
N TYR A 528 20.77 5.60 -7.20
CA TYR A 528 21.75 6.68 -7.06
C TYR A 528 21.08 8.03 -7.36
N LEU A 529 21.06 8.90 -6.36
CA LEU A 529 20.74 10.32 -6.51
C LEU A 529 22.04 11.12 -6.58
N VAL A 530 21.93 12.41 -6.91
CA VAL A 530 23.09 13.30 -7.04
C VAL A 530 23.92 13.38 -5.76
N ASP A 531 23.27 13.27 -4.60
CA ASP A 531 23.92 13.48 -3.30
C ASP A 531 23.93 12.27 -2.37
N ARG A 532 23.19 11.20 -2.71
CA ARG A 532 23.05 10.01 -1.87
C ARG A 532 22.77 8.77 -2.69
N ARG A 533 23.00 7.61 -2.09
CA ARG A 533 22.65 6.30 -2.62
C ARG A 533 21.64 5.64 -1.69
N ILE A 534 20.58 5.07 -2.24
CA ILE A 534 19.65 4.21 -1.54
C ILE A 534 20.10 2.78 -1.78
N ASN A 535 20.58 2.11 -0.73
CA ASN A 535 21.21 0.80 -0.85
C ASN A 535 20.16 -0.31 -1.04
N MET A 536 20.47 -1.26 -1.93
CA MET A 536 19.75 -2.53 -2.05
C MET A 536 19.99 -3.45 -0.84
N LEU A 537 21.25 -3.53 -0.38
CA LEU A 537 21.69 -4.35 0.75
C LEU A 537 22.22 -3.47 1.89
N PRO A 538 22.24 -3.96 3.15
CA PRO A 538 22.83 -3.23 4.27
C PRO A 538 24.25 -2.76 3.98
N GLN A 539 24.60 -1.57 4.46
CA GLN A 539 25.88 -0.92 4.17
C GLN A 539 27.10 -1.77 4.55
N LEU A 540 26.99 -2.59 5.59
CA LEU A 540 28.05 -3.53 6.00
C LEU A 540 28.41 -4.53 4.89
N LEU A 541 27.45 -5.01 4.11
CA LEU A 541 27.74 -5.90 2.99
C LEU A 541 28.29 -5.10 1.81
N THR A 542 27.57 -4.05 1.42
CA THR A 542 27.81 -3.29 0.19
C THR A 542 29.13 -2.50 0.21
N GLU A 543 29.52 -1.92 1.35
CA GLU A 543 30.71 -1.06 1.44
C GLU A 543 31.90 -1.73 2.16
N ASN A 544 31.75 -2.98 2.61
CA ASN A 544 32.80 -3.64 3.36
C ASN A 544 32.97 -5.11 3.00
N LEU A 545 32.02 -5.98 3.38
CA LEU A 545 32.24 -7.43 3.32
C LEU A 545 32.25 -7.99 1.89
N CYS A 546 31.38 -7.48 1.02
CA CYS A 546 31.32 -7.89 -0.38
C CYS A 546 32.24 -7.04 -1.27
N SER A 547 32.43 -5.77 -0.93
CA SER A 547 33.27 -4.84 -1.68
C SER A 547 34.71 -5.35 -1.76
N ILE A 548 35.26 -5.43 -2.97
CA ILE A 548 36.63 -5.91 -3.24
C ILE A 548 37.63 -4.77 -2.94
N VAL A 549 37.72 -4.42 -1.66
CA VAL A 549 38.61 -3.35 -1.17
C VAL A 549 40.07 -3.79 -1.18
N SER A 550 40.95 -2.86 -1.52
CA SER A 550 42.39 -3.14 -1.67
C SER A 550 43.07 -3.51 -0.34
N ASN A 551 43.96 -4.50 -0.40
CA ASN A 551 44.80 -4.99 0.70
C ASN A 551 44.03 -5.75 1.79
N GLU A 552 42.84 -6.24 1.49
CA GLU A 552 42.09 -7.09 2.40
C GLU A 552 41.55 -8.31 1.67
N ASP A 553 41.66 -9.48 2.30
CA ASP A 553 41.16 -10.71 1.71
C ASP A 553 39.64 -10.64 1.51
N ARG A 554 39.16 -10.96 0.29
CA ARG A 554 37.74 -10.90 -0.09
C ARG A 554 37.30 -12.09 -0.90
N TYR A 555 36.05 -12.51 -0.67
CA TYR A 555 35.42 -13.55 -1.47
C TYR A 555 34.90 -12.96 -2.77
N ALA A 556 35.21 -13.64 -3.87
CA ALA A 556 34.73 -13.28 -5.19
C ALA A 556 34.24 -14.51 -5.96
N PHE A 557 33.49 -14.28 -7.02
CA PHE A 557 33.22 -15.25 -8.06
C PHE A 557 34.08 -14.86 -9.27
N SER A 558 35.04 -15.72 -9.62
CA SER A 558 35.94 -15.45 -10.74
C SER A 558 35.51 -16.17 -12.01
N ILE A 559 35.67 -15.47 -13.12
CA ILE A 559 35.66 -16.00 -14.47
C ILE A 559 37.06 -15.79 -15.04
N LEU A 560 37.72 -16.87 -15.42
CA LEU A 560 39.06 -16.86 -15.97
C LEU A 560 38.99 -17.32 -17.42
N TRP A 561 39.62 -16.57 -18.32
CA TRP A 561 39.77 -16.93 -19.72
C TRP A 561 41.24 -16.99 -20.09
N GLU A 562 41.58 -17.96 -20.91
CA GLU A 562 42.86 -18.01 -21.62
C GLU A 562 42.59 -17.63 -23.08
N PHE A 563 43.32 -16.64 -23.58
CA PHE A 563 43.23 -16.09 -24.93
C PHE A 563 44.49 -16.42 -25.72
N ASP A 564 44.35 -16.75 -27.01
CA ASP A 564 45.46 -16.83 -27.96
C ASP A 564 45.90 -15.44 -28.48
N GLU A 565 46.87 -15.40 -29.40
CA GLU A 565 47.39 -14.16 -30.00
C GLU A 565 46.35 -13.38 -30.80
N GLU A 566 45.32 -14.07 -31.31
CA GLU A 566 44.20 -13.48 -32.03
C GLU A 566 43.02 -13.10 -31.11
N TYR A 567 43.19 -13.21 -29.79
CA TYR A 567 42.18 -12.96 -28.76
C TYR A 567 40.95 -13.88 -28.87
N ASN A 568 41.12 -15.10 -29.37
CA ASN A 568 40.11 -16.14 -29.23
C ASN A 568 40.24 -16.82 -27.86
N VAL A 569 39.10 -17.11 -27.24
CA VAL A 569 39.05 -17.90 -26.00
C VAL A 569 39.43 -19.34 -26.32
N VAL A 570 40.56 -19.80 -25.77
CA VAL A 570 41.04 -21.19 -25.90
C VAL A 570 40.73 -22.04 -24.68
N ARG A 571 40.51 -21.40 -23.52
CA ARG A 571 40.07 -22.05 -22.28
C ARG A 571 39.26 -21.09 -21.43
N ASP A 572 38.26 -21.61 -20.74
CA ASP A 572 37.48 -20.88 -19.75
C ASP A 572 37.38 -21.65 -18.43
N TYR A 573 37.26 -20.90 -17.34
CA TYR A 573 36.95 -21.39 -16.01
C TYR A 573 35.96 -20.45 -15.36
N PHE A 574 34.89 -21.02 -14.83
CA PHE A 574 33.96 -20.35 -13.93
C PHE A 574 34.19 -20.96 -12.55
N GLY A 575 34.13 -20.18 -11.47
CA GLY A 575 34.25 -20.63 -10.06
C GLY A 575 33.17 -21.63 -9.58
N LYS A 576 32.85 -22.64 -10.39
CA LYS A 576 31.86 -23.68 -10.18
C LYS A 576 32.45 -24.99 -10.70
N ASN A 577 33.18 -25.71 -9.84
CA ASN A 577 33.58 -27.08 -10.14
C ASN A 577 32.37 -28.01 -10.00
N GLY A 578 32.28 -29.01 -10.89
CA GLY A 578 31.15 -29.93 -11.01
C GLY A 578 30.66 -30.54 -9.69
N ASP A 579 29.33 -30.69 -9.62
CA ASP A 579 28.52 -31.43 -8.64
C ASP A 579 28.66 -31.12 -7.14
N SER A 580 29.40 -30.10 -6.75
CA SER A 580 29.34 -29.55 -5.38
C SER A 580 29.34 -28.02 -5.39
N LEU A 581 28.47 -27.43 -4.55
CA LEU A 581 28.19 -26.00 -4.30
C LEU A 581 29.28 -24.98 -4.74
N PRO A 582 28.89 -23.77 -5.20
CA PRO A 582 29.80 -22.78 -5.79
C PRO A 582 31.08 -22.62 -4.96
N CYS A 583 32.22 -22.91 -5.58
CA CYS A 583 33.52 -22.65 -4.99
C CYS A 583 34.02 -21.37 -5.62
N GLY A 584 33.61 -20.24 -5.03
CA GLY A 584 34.16 -18.95 -5.42
C GLY A 584 35.67 -18.90 -5.20
N THR A 585 36.24 -17.73 -5.42
CA THR A 585 37.67 -17.45 -5.30
C THR A 585 37.94 -16.58 -4.09
N LEU A 586 39.20 -16.57 -3.68
CA LEU A 586 39.72 -15.65 -2.68
C LEU A 586 40.68 -14.66 -3.36
N LEU A 587 40.44 -13.37 -3.18
CA LEU A 587 41.25 -12.26 -3.72
C LEU A 587 41.88 -11.46 -2.57
N TRP A 588 42.88 -10.64 -2.91
CA TRP A 588 43.58 -9.72 -2.02
C TRP A 588 43.53 -8.27 -2.53
#